data_AF-A0A916NJG6-F1
#
_entry.id   AF-A0A916NJG6-F1
#
_cell.length_a   1.000
_cell.length_b   1.000
_cell.length_c   1.000
_cell.angle_alpha   90.00
_cell.angle_beta   90.00
_cell.angle_gamma   90.00
#
_symmetry.space_group_name_H-M   'P 1'
#
loop_
_entity.id
_entity.type
_entity.pdbx_description
1 polymer ?
#
loop_
_entity_poly.entity_id
_entity_poly.type
_entity_poly.pdbx_seq_one_letter_code
_entity_poly.pdbx_strand_id
1 'polypeptide(L)'
;MELKDKGTVLKSYETLCYRIAYVLLQTEATAVDAAMSALRELLRDDEFFGCGEAVQRERIQAATIRHCLGIKRSLAEAAGSRALLKM
;
A
#
# COMPACT_ATOMS: atom_id res chain seq x y z
N MET A 1 2.19 16.51 15.43
CA MET A 1 2.45 16.95 14.04
C MET A 1 1.14 17.31 13.38
N GLU A 2 1.05 18.46 12.69
CA GLU A 2 -0.20 18.91 12.07
C GLU A 2 -0.54 18.07 10.81
N LEU A 3 -1.81 18.06 10.40
CA LEU A 3 -2.27 17.26 9.25
C LEU A 3 -1.54 17.64 7.94
N LYS A 4 -1.22 18.91 7.76
CA LYS A 4 -0.50 19.40 6.58
C LYS A 4 0.91 18.81 6.49
N ASP A 5 1.61 18.75 7.62
CA ASP A 5 2.95 18.18 7.70
C ASP A 5 2.92 16.67 7.42
N LYS A 6 1.92 15.97 7.98
CA LYS A 6 1.70 14.53 7.71
C LYS A 6 1.51 14.29 6.22
N GLY A 7 0.73 15.15 5.56
CA GLY A 7 0.55 15.13 4.12
C GLY A 7 1.87 15.24 3.36
N THR A 8 2.75 16.17 3.75
CA THR A 8 4.07 16.34 3.11
C THR A 8 4.95 15.11 3.24
N VAL A 9 5.01 14.51 4.44
CA VAL A 9 5.79 13.28 4.67
C VAL A 9 5.25 12.14 3.83
N LEU A 10 3.94 11.88 3.86
CA LEU A 10 3.34 10.82 3.05
C LEU A 10 3.53 11.04 1.55
N LYS A 11 3.43 12.29 1.09
CA LYS A 11 3.66 12.65 -0.32
C LYS A 11 5.06 12.29 -0.80
N SER A 12 6.08 12.42 0.05
CA SER A 12 7.45 11.99 -0.30
C SER A 12 7.56 10.47 -0.55
N TYR A 13 6.64 9.67 0.01
CA TYR A 13 6.63 8.21 -0.15
C TYR A 13 5.69 7.71 -1.26
N GLU A 14 4.83 8.54 -1.85
CA GLU A 14 3.87 8.15 -2.89
C GLU A 14 4.54 7.37 -4.05
N THR A 15 5.65 7.91 -4.57
CA THR A 15 6.37 7.28 -5.68
C THR A 15 6.97 5.92 -5.27
N LEU A 16 7.46 5.80 -4.03
CA LEU A 16 8.01 4.56 -3.52
C LEU A 16 6.91 3.49 -3.40
N CYS A 17 5.78 3.84 -2.77
CA CYS A 17 4.63 2.95 -2.64
C CYS A 17 4.14 2.46 -4.00
N TYR A 18 3.95 3.40 -4.94
CA TYR A 18 3.50 3.08 -6.29
C TYR A 18 4.46 2.12 -7.00
N ARG A 19 5.78 2.39 -6.96
CA ARG A 19 6.78 1.52 -7.62
C ARG A 19 6.76 0.10 -7.07
N ILE A 20 6.73 -0.04 -5.74
CA ILE A 20 6.64 -1.36 -5.09
C ILE A 20 5.36 -2.07 -5.52
N ALA A 21 4.22 -1.39 -5.42
CA ALA A 21 2.94 -1.97 -5.73
C ALA A 21 2.82 -2.34 -7.21
N TYR A 22 3.33 -1.52 -8.11
CA TYR A 22 3.32 -1.79 -9.55
C TYR A 22 4.18 -3.01 -9.90
N VAL A 23 5.38 -3.11 -9.33
CA VAL A 23 6.24 -4.29 -9.54
C VAL A 23 5.55 -5.56 -9.04
N LEU A 24 4.83 -5.50 -7.93
CA LEU A 24 4.19 -6.69 -7.35
C LEU A 24 2.88 -7.07 -8.06
N LEU A 25 2.06 -6.10 -8.45
CA LEU A 25 0.70 -6.30 -8.93
C LEU A 25 0.54 -6.17 -10.45
N GLN A 26 1.54 -5.59 -11.13
CA GLN A 26 1.63 -5.49 -12.59
C GLN A 26 0.43 -4.82 -13.29
N THR A 27 -0.42 -4.12 -12.53
CA THR A 27 -1.56 -3.36 -13.03
C THR A 27 -1.64 -2.03 -12.29
N GLU A 28 -1.78 -0.94 -13.04
CA GLU A 28 -1.81 0.41 -12.48
C GLU A 28 -2.96 0.59 -11.48
N ALA A 29 -4.16 0.10 -11.82
CA ALA A 29 -5.34 0.23 -10.97
C ALA A 29 -5.13 -0.36 -9.57
N THR A 30 -4.60 -1.59 -9.48
CA THR A 30 -4.38 -2.23 -8.17
C THR A 30 -3.12 -1.71 -7.47
N ALA A 31 -2.12 -1.25 -8.23
CA ALA A 31 -0.94 -0.62 -7.66
C ALA A 31 -1.27 0.70 -6.94
N VAL A 32 -2.09 1.54 -7.58
CA VAL A 32 -2.60 2.77 -6.97
C VAL A 32 -3.42 2.47 -5.73
N ASP A 33 -4.29 1.47 -5.78
CA ASP A 33 -5.13 1.10 -4.64
C ASP A 33 -4.31 0.61 -3.43
N ALA A 34 -3.32 -0.25 -3.66
CA ALA A 34 -2.42 -0.71 -2.59
C ALA A 34 -1.58 0.43 -2.01
N ALA A 35 -1.02 1.30 -2.86
CA ALA A 35 -0.23 2.45 -2.42
C ALA A 35 -1.07 3.43 -1.59
N MET A 36 -2.27 3.76 -2.06
CA MET A 36 -3.20 4.63 -1.33
C MET A 36 -3.65 4.03 -0.01
N SER A 37 -3.91 2.72 0.03
CA SER A 37 -4.30 2.02 1.25
C SER A 37 -3.18 2.04 2.30
N ALA A 38 -1.93 1.83 1.88
CA ALA A 38 -0.76 1.93 2.76
C ALA A 38 -0.56 3.36 3.32
N LEU A 39 -0.69 4.38 2.46
CA LEU A 39 -0.57 5.77 2.90
C LEU A 39 -1.69 6.18 3.87
N ARG A 40 -2.93 5.72 3.63
CA ARG A 40 -4.08 5.96 4.53
C ARG A 40 -3.93 5.25 5.87
N GLU A 41 -3.36 4.05 5.88
CA GLU A 41 -3.04 3.31 7.11
C GLU A 41 -2.06 4.14 7.95
N LEU A 42 -0.94 4.56 7.35
CA LEU A 42 0.12 5.27 8.07
C LEU A 42 -0.26 6.72 8.43
N LEU A 43 -1.20 7.34 7.71
CA LEU A 43 -1.78 8.62 8.12
C LEU A 43 -2.44 8.56 9.50
N ARG A 44 -3.01 7.40 9.86
CA ARG A 44 -3.71 7.16 11.13
C ARG A 44 -2.76 6.69 12.24
N ASP A 45 -1.49 6.52 11.93
CA ASP A 45 -0.47 6.01 12.82
C ASP A 45 0.42 7.17 13.30
N ASP A 46 0.13 7.71 14.48
CA ASP A 46 0.88 8.86 15.00
C ASP A 46 2.34 8.52 15.31
N GLU A 47 2.62 7.27 15.69
CA GLU A 47 3.98 6.81 16.00
C GLU A 47 4.87 6.79 14.75
N PHE A 48 4.30 6.49 13.58
CA PHE A 48 5.02 6.57 12.30
C PHE A 48 5.70 7.93 12.12
N PHE A 49 4.99 9.03 12.41
CA PHE A 49 5.51 10.38 12.26
C PHE A 49 6.54 10.77 13.33
N GLY A 50 6.56 10.09 14.47
CA GLY A 50 7.58 10.25 15.51
C GLY A 50 8.88 9.48 15.24
N CYS A 51 8.86 8.53 14.29
CA CYS A 51 10.02 7.74 13.94
C CYS A 51 11.00 8.52 13.03
N GLY A 52 12.28 8.13 13.05
CA GLY A 52 13.25 8.61 12.06
C GLY A 52 12.96 8.09 10.64
N GLU A 53 13.49 8.78 9.64
CA GLU A 53 13.23 8.51 8.21
C GLU A 53 13.50 7.05 7.80
N ALA A 54 14.58 6.43 8.31
CA ALA A 54 14.89 5.03 8.01
C ALA A 54 13.76 4.08 8.46
N VAL A 55 13.24 4.28 9.67
CA VAL A 55 12.15 3.47 10.23
C VAL A 55 10.83 3.76 9.52
N GLN A 56 10.57 5.03 9.17
CA GLN A 56 9.42 5.39 8.34
C GLN A 56 9.47 4.67 6.99
N ARG A 57 10.64 4.65 6.35
CA ARG A 57 10.84 3.97 5.07
C ARG A 57 10.61 2.46 5.16
N GLU A 58 11.06 1.80 6.22
CA GLU A 58 10.78 0.38 6.43
C GLU A 58 9.28 0.12 6.64
N ARG A 59 8.63 0.95 7.46
CA ARG A 59 7.18 0.82 7.75
C ARG A 59 6.33 1.05 6.50
N ILE A 60 6.65 2.04 5.68
CA ILE A 60 5.90 2.31 4.44
C ILE A 60 6.05 1.18 3.43
N GLN A 61 7.24 0.59 3.33
CA GLN A 61 7.48 -0.58 2.48
C GLN A 61 6.67 -1.78 2.98
N ALA A 62 6.72 -2.08 4.28
CA ALA A 62 5.99 -3.19 4.88
C ALA A 62 4.46 -3.04 4.71
N ALA A 63 3.92 -1.85 4.97
CA ALA A 63 2.50 -1.57 4.76
C ALA A 63 2.11 -1.76 3.28
N THR A 64 2.90 -1.20 2.35
CA THR A 64 2.65 -1.35 0.91
C THR A 64 2.62 -2.82 0.48
N ILE A 65 3.63 -3.60 0.88
CA ILE A 65 3.72 -5.02 0.54
C ILE A 65 2.50 -5.78 1.12
N ARG A 66 2.09 -5.47 2.35
CA ARG A 66 0.94 -6.12 2.99
C ARG A 66 -0.36 -5.88 2.22
N HIS A 67 -0.61 -4.64 1.79
CA HIS A 67 -1.77 -4.31 0.95
C HIS A 67 -1.70 -5.01 -0.41
N CYS A 68 -0.52 -5.08 -1.02
CA CYS A 68 -0.33 -5.84 -2.27
C CYS A 68 -0.67 -7.32 -2.12
N LEU A 69 -0.20 -7.95 -1.03
CA LEU A 69 -0.51 -9.36 -0.74
C LEU A 69 -2.01 -9.57 -0.51
N GLY A 70 -2.67 -8.63 0.18
CA GLY A 70 -4.13 -8.64 0.36
C GLY A 70 -4.88 -8.63 -0.98
N ILE A 71 -4.49 -7.73 -1.90
CA ILE A 71 -5.08 -7.68 -3.23
C ILE A 71 -4.82 -8.98 -4.00
N LYS A 72 -3.58 -9.49 -4.01
CA LYS A 72 -3.27 -10.76 -4.70
C LYS A 72 -4.14 -11.91 -4.21
N ARG A 73 -4.35 -11.99 -2.90
CA ARG A 73 -5.22 -13.00 -2.30
C ARG A 73 -6.66 -12.85 -2.81
N SER A 74 -7.23 -11.65 -2.76
CA SER A 74 -8.59 -11.41 -3.25
C SER A 74 -8.74 -11.73 -4.75
N LEU A 75 -7.74 -11.42 -5.57
CA LEU A 75 -7.73 -11.76 -6.99
C LEU A 75 -7.69 -13.28 -7.23
N ALA A 76 -6.90 -14.01 -6.44
CA ALA A 76 -6.83 -15.47 -6.51
C ALA A 76 -8.16 -16.13 -6.11
N GLU A 77 -8.80 -15.64 -5.04
CA GLU A 77 -10.12 -16.11 -4.58
C GLU A 77 -11.23 -15.84 -5.62
N ALA A 78 -11.20 -14.67 -6.26
CA ALA A 78 -12.13 -14.33 -7.35
C ALA A 78 -11.92 -15.18 -8.61
N ALA A 79 -10.67 -15.50 -8.96
CA ALA A 79 -10.36 -16.38 -10.09
C ALA A 79 -10.83 -17.82 -9.84
N GLY A 80 -10.62 -18.36 -8.64
CA GLY A 80 -11.13 -19.67 -8.24
C GLY A 80 -12.66 -19.74 -8.29
N SER A 81 -13.34 -18.70 -7.81
CA SER A 81 -14.81 -18.61 -7.85
C SER A 81 -15.37 -18.55 -9.28
N ARG A 82 -14.67 -17.88 -10.21
CA ARG A 82 -15.05 -17.86 -11.64
C ARG A 82 -14.79 -19.18 -12.36
N ALA A 83 -13.81 -19.97 -11.94
CA ALA A 83 -13.55 -21.29 -12.52
C ALA A 83 -14.67 -22.28 -12.18
N LEU A 84 -15.23 -22.20 -10.97
CA LEU A 84 -16.33 -23.06 -10.52
C LEU A 84 -17.66 -22.78 -11.22
N LEU A 85 -17.91 -21.54 -11.66
CA LEU A 85 -19.14 -21.17 -12.37
C LEU A 85 -19.15 -21.55 -13.86
N LYS A 86 -18.01 -22.02 -14.41
CA LYS A 86 -17.87 -22.43 -15.81
C LYS A 86 -17.86 -23.95 -16.01
N MET A 87 -18.03 -24.73 -14.94
CA MET A 87 -18.18 -26.19 -14.96
C MET A 87 -19.64 -26.56 -14.78
#